data_AF-A0A7S1P6P3-F1
#
_entry.id   AF-A0A7S1P6P3-F1
#
_cell.length_a   1.000
_cell.length_b   1.000
_cell.length_c   1.000
_cell.angle_alpha   90.00
_cell.angle_beta   90.00
_cell.angle_gamma   90.00
#
_symmetry.space_group_name_H-M   'P 1'
#
loop_
_entity.id
_entity.type
_entity.pdbx_description
1 polymer ?
#
loop_
_entity_poly.entity_id
_entity_poly.type
_entity_poly.pdbx_seq_one_letter_code
_entity_poly.pdbx_strand_id
1 'polypeptide(L)'
;MADPFDILIEASNGASDYGNKFGEPIIQGYTRSFGLRLPDGERREWIKPIMFTGGIGQMDHRHINKGDAEKDMKIVKIGGPAYRIGMGGGAASSMVAGDNQADLDFNAVQRGDAEMENRANRVIRACVELGEANPVVSIHDQGAGGSGNVLKEITEPGGGFIDIRKMLCGDKTMSLLELWGAEYQENYALLIRPESVELFDTLCKREKAPYSVVGHITGDGIVRVWDAEDGTTPVDLPLEKVLGKMPQKVFKSDRKQSISRPLQFPADVTVMSALDRVLRLSSVGSKRFLTNKVDRSVTGL
;
A
#
# COMPACT_ATOMS: atom_id res chain seq x y z
N MET A 1 1.73 22.04 -8.03
CA MET A 1 1.23 20.77 -8.61
C MET A 1 2.05 20.42 -9.83
N ALA A 2 2.38 19.14 -9.99
CA ALA A 2 3.18 18.65 -11.12
C ALA A 2 2.41 18.71 -12.44
N ASP A 3 3.12 18.85 -13.56
CA ASP A 3 2.52 18.85 -14.89
C ASP A 3 2.00 17.44 -15.26
N PRO A 4 0.83 17.30 -15.92
CA PRO A 4 0.32 15.99 -16.33
C PRO A 4 1.28 15.17 -17.22
N PHE A 5 2.11 15.83 -18.03
CA PHE A 5 3.14 15.18 -18.84
C PHE A 5 4.20 14.52 -17.96
N ASP A 6 4.70 15.25 -16.95
CA ASP A 6 5.69 14.74 -16.00
C ASP A 6 5.11 13.57 -15.18
N ILE A 7 3.85 13.70 -14.72
CA ILE A 7 3.16 12.63 -14.01
C ILE A 7 3.10 11.36 -14.88
N LEU A 8 2.75 11.48 -16.16
CA LEU A 8 2.64 10.32 -17.05
C LEU A 8 4.00 9.63 -17.26
N ILE A 9 5.08 10.39 -17.36
CA ILE A 9 6.44 9.86 -17.50
C ILE A 9 6.90 9.21 -16.19
N GLU A 10 6.93 9.97 -15.11
CA GLU A 10 7.54 9.53 -13.85
C GLU A 10 6.72 8.44 -13.15
N ALA A 11 5.39 8.51 -13.15
CA ALA A 11 4.56 7.45 -12.58
C ALA A 11 4.72 6.14 -13.37
N SER A 12 4.82 6.20 -14.70
CA SER A 12 5.06 5.00 -15.50
C SER A 12 6.47 4.45 -15.31
N ASN A 13 7.49 5.31 -15.16
CA ASN A 13 8.84 4.89 -14.84
C ASN A 13 8.89 4.16 -13.49
N GLY A 14 8.30 4.75 -12.44
CA GLY A 14 8.26 4.16 -11.11
C GLY A 14 7.53 2.82 -11.08
N ALA A 15 6.33 2.73 -11.68
CA ALA A 15 5.58 1.48 -11.74
C ALA A 15 6.33 0.37 -12.50
N SER A 16 6.99 0.72 -13.60
CA SER A 16 7.75 -0.24 -14.42
C SER A 16 9.01 -0.69 -13.71
N ASP A 17 9.76 0.24 -13.10
CA ASP A 17 10.96 -0.08 -12.33
C ASP A 17 10.63 -1.03 -11.17
N TYR A 18 9.55 -0.77 -10.43
CA TYR A 18 9.10 -1.62 -9.34
C TYR A 18 8.70 -3.02 -9.83
N GLY A 19 7.80 -3.10 -10.82
CA GLY A 19 7.35 -4.38 -11.37
C GLY A 19 8.49 -5.23 -11.94
N ASN A 20 9.43 -4.60 -12.65
CA ASN A 20 10.59 -5.29 -13.22
C ASN A 20 11.53 -5.85 -12.14
N LYS A 21 11.83 -5.06 -11.10
CA LYS A 21 12.72 -5.47 -10.00
C LYS A 21 12.07 -6.51 -9.09
N PHE A 22 10.76 -6.37 -8.85
CA PHE A 22 10.00 -7.36 -8.10
C PHE A 22 9.83 -8.67 -8.88
N GLY A 23 9.75 -8.60 -10.21
CA GLY A 23 9.61 -9.77 -11.09
C GLY A 23 8.15 -10.12 -11.39
N GLU A 24 7.28 -9.12 -11.52
CA GLU A 24 5.88 -9.29 -11.96
C GLU A 24 5.65 -8.70 -13.35
N PRO A 25 5.00 -9.45 -14.27
CA PRO A 25 4.75 -8.96 -15.61
C PRO A 25 3.57 -7.96 -15.62
N ILE A 26 3.74 -6.82 -16.30
CA ILE A 26 2.65 -5.85 -16.50
C ILE A 26 1.98 -6.11 -17.85
N ILE A 27 0.85 -6.83 -17.80
CA ILE A 27 0.19 -7.38 -19.00
C ILE A 27 -0.99 -6.53 -19.51
N GLN A 28 -1.56 -5.67 -18.68
CA GLN A 28 -2.72 -4.86 -19.03
C GLN A 28 -2.70 -3.50 -18.34
N GLY A 29 -3.30 -2.50 -18.97
CA GLY A 29 -3.44 -1.17 -18.38
C GLY A 29 -4.22 -0.22 -19.27
N TYR A 30 -4.43 1.00 -18.77
CA TYR A 30 -5.03 2.09 -19.52
C TYR A 30 -4.32 3.40 -19.19
N THR A 31 -4.46 4.38 -20.08
CA THR A 31 -4.11 5.77 -19.80
C THR A 31 -5.17 6.65 -20.42
N ARG A 32 -5.53 7.73 -19.74
CA ARG A 32 -6.57 8.64 -20.16
C ARG A 32 -6.20 10.05 -19.77
N SER A 33 -6.28 10.97 -20.72
CA SER A 33 -6.29 12.41 -20.44
C SER A 33 -7.70 12.97 -20.61
N PHE A 34 -8.06 13.92 -19.75
CA PHE A 34 -9.31 14.64 -19.84
C PHE A 34 -9.19 15.99 -19.15
N GLY A 35 -9.62 17.02 -19.86
CA GLY A 35 -9.83 18.35 -19.31
C GLY A 35 -10.80 19.09 -20.20
N LEU A 36 -11.93 19.53 -19.64
CA LEU A 36 -12.96 20.24 -20.39
C LEU A 36 -13.69 21.23 -19.49
N ARG A 37 -14.06 22.38 -20.07
CA ARG A 37 -15.05 23.27 -19.47
C ARG A 37 -16.43 22.91 -20.00
N LEU A 38 -17.33 22.53 -19.10
CA LEU A 38 -18.69 22.13 -19.41
C LEU A 38 -19.58 23.33 -19.79
N PRO A 39 -20.77 23.08 -20.40
CA PRO A 39 -21.69 24.14 -20.81
C PRO A 39 -22.14 25.11 -19.71
N ASP A 40 -22.10 24.68 -18.45
CA ASP A 40 -22.43 25.44 -17.25
C ASP A 40 -21.25 26.23 -16.68
N GLY A 41 -20.08 26.15 -17.33
CA GLY A 41 -18.84 26.80 -16.91
C GLY A 41 -17.98 25.98 -15.95
N GLU A 42 -18.46 24.83 -15.48
CA GLU A 42 -17.72 23.93 -14.59
C GLU A 42 -16.49 23.37 -15.32
N ARG A 43 -15.32 23.43 -14.68
CA ARG A 43 -14.10 22.78 -15.18
C ARG A 43 -14.06 21.35 -14.63
N ARG A 44 -14.00 20.35 -15.52
CA ARG A 44 -13.80 18.94 -15.15
C ARG A 44 -12.53 18.40 -15.79
N GLU A 45 -11.62 17.96 -14.94
CA GLU A 45 -10.33 17.40 -15.33
C GLU A 45 -9.73 16.60 -14.16
N TRP A 46 -8.69 15.80 -14.42
CA TRP A 46 -7.92 15.14 -13.36
C TRP A 46 -6.77 16.03 -12.89
N ILE A 47 -7.05 16.93 -11.96
CA ILE A 47 -6.02 17.70 -11.24
C ILE A 47 -5.25 16.78 -10.28
N LYS A 48 -5.99 15.98 -9.51
CA LYS A 48 -5.46 14.83 -8.77
C LYS A 48 -5.49 13.63 -9.73
N PRO A 49 -4.33 13.09 -10.14
CA PRO A 49 -4.30 12.00 -11.10
C PRO A 49 -4.88 10.72 -10.51
N ILE A 50 -5.30 9.80 -11.39
CA ILE A 50 -5.60 8.42 -11.03
C ILE A 50 -4.36 7.60 -11.36
N MET A 51 -3.62 7.21 -10.33
CA MET A 51 -2.62 6.15 -10.41
C MET A 51 -3.28 4.89 -9.87
N PHE A 52 -3.37 3.86 -10.70
CA PHE A 52 -4.09 2.62 -10.37
C PHE A 52 -3.19 1.43 -10.68
N THR A 53 -3.09 0.54 -9.70
CA THR A 53 -2.46 -0.77 -9.84
C THR A 53 -3.45 -1.84 -9.41
N GLY A 54 -3.31 -3.01 -10.00
CA GLY A 54 -4.09 -4.20 -9.68
C GLY A 54 -3.36 -5.41 -10.23
N GLY A 55 -3.52 -6.54 -9.56
CA GLY A 55 -2.84 -7.78 -9.91
C GLY A 55 -3.77 -8.97 -9.76
N ILE A 56 -3.33 -10.09 -10.33
CA ILE A 56 -3.91 -11.40 -10.11
C ILE A 56 -2.81 -12.32 -9.58
N GLY A 57 -3.17 -13.21 -8.67
CA GLY A 57 -2.26 -14.19 -8.08
C GLY A 57 -2.94 -15.53 -7.92
N GLN A 58 -2.16 -16.53 -7.52
CA GLN A 58 -2.65 -17.86 -7.17
C GLN A 58 -2.42 -18.11 -5.68
N MET A 59 -3.36 -18.80 -5.05
CA MET A 59 -3.27 -19.22 -3.66
C MET A 59 -3.64 -20.69 -3.53
N ASP A 60 -2.96 -21.39 -2.62
CA ASP A 60 -3.35 -22.75 -2.24
C ASP A 60 -4.65 -22.72 -1.42
N HIS A 61 -5.60 -23.61 -1.75
CA HIS A 61 -6.90 -23.68 -1.07
C HIS A 61 -6.77 -23.85 0.46
N ARG A 62 -5.69 -24.49 0.93
CA ARG A 62 -5.44 -24.70 2.37
C ARG A 62 -5.21 -23.41 3.14
N HIS A 63 -4.79 -22.33 2.47
CA HIS A 63 -4.38 -21.08 3.12
C HIS A 63 -5.37 -19.93 2.91
N ILE A 64 -6.61 -20.21 2.48
CA ILE A 64 -7.63 -19.17 2.21
C ILE A 64 -8.16 -18.48 3.48
N ASN A 65 -8.08 -19.15 4.63
CA ASN A 65 -8.58 -18.64 5.90
C ASN A 65 -7.39 -18.27 6.79
N LYS A 66 -7.46 -17.09 7.41
CA LYS A 66 -6.50 -16.69 8.45
C LYS A 66 -6.85 -17.41 9.76
N GLY A 67 -5.84 -17.76 10.55
CA GLY A 67 -6.04 -18.17 11.94
C GLY A 67 -6.21 -16.97 12.88
N ASP A 68 -6.77 -17.23 14.06
CA ASP A 68 -7.01 -16.22 15.09
C ASP A 68 -5.74 -15.83 15.85
N ALA A 69 -5.74 -14.64 16.44
CA ALA A 69 -4.70 -14.18 17.36
C ALA A 69 -4.79 -14.88 18.72
N GLU A 70 -4.20 -16.08 18.82
CA GLU A 70 -4.18 -16.87 20.06
C GLU A 70 -3.03 -16.45 20.98
N LYS A 71 -3.25 -16.61 22.29
CA LYS A 71 -2.27 -16.31 23.34
C LYS A 71 -0.90 -16.95 23.05
N ASP A 72 0.15 -16.23 23.42
CA ASP A 72 1.57 -16.63 23.31
C ASP A 72 2.14 -16.70 21.88
N MET A 73 1.32 -16.56 20.84
CA MET A 73 1.79 -16.37 19.46
C MET A 73 2.75 -15.18 19.37
N LYS A 74 3.75 -15.30 18.50
CA LYS A 74 4.74 -14.26 18.25
C LYS A 74 4.22 -13.28 17.21
N ILE A 75 4.35 -11.99 17.52
CA ILE A 75 4.07 -10.90 16.60
C ILE A 75 5.39 -10.59 15.88
N VAL A 76 5.40 -10.78 14.57
CA VAL A 76 6.60 -10.67 13.74
C VAL A 76 6.41 -9.57 12.70
N LYS A 77 7.46 -8.79 12.47
CA LYS A 77 7.57 -7.86 11.34
C LYS A 77 8.61 -8.41 10.38
N ILE A 78 8.28 -8.57 9.10
CA ILE A 78 9.23 -8.93 8.04
C ILE A 78 9.27 -7.81 7.01
N GLY A 79 10.46 -7.50 6.52
CA GLY A 79 10.67 -6.47 5.52
C GLY A 79 11.67 -5.39 5.92
N GLY A 80 11.67 -4.29 5.17
CA GLY A 80 12.66 -3.22 5.27
C GLY A 80 12.66 -2.50 6.64
N PRO A 81 13.79 -1.88 7.03
CA PRO A 81 13.86 -1.12 8.26
C PRO A 81 13.02 0.16 8.16
N ALA A 82 12.49 0.61 9.29
CA ALA A 82 11.68 1.82 9.40
C ALA A 82 12.49 3.08 9.09
N TYR A 83 11.88 3.98 8.32
CA TYR A 83 12.33 5.33 8.04
C TYR A 83 11.16 6.29 8.21
N ARG A 84 11.44 7.57 8.44
CA ARG A 84 10.41 8.63 8.51
C ARG A 84 9.83 8.92 7.13
N ILE A 85 8.92 8.06 6.67
CA ILE A 85 8.24 8.13 5.38
C ILE A 85 6.73 8.14 5.65
N GLY A 86 5.98 8.95 4.90
CA GLY A 86 4.53 8.82 4.85
C GLY A 86 3.78 9.16 6.15
N MET A 87 4.35 9.98 7.04
CA MET A 87 3.70 10.31 8.31
C MET A 87 2.33 10.98 8.07
N GLY A 88 1.26 10.30 8.47
CA GLY A 88 -0.11 10.79 8.29
C GLY A 88 -0.63 10.74 6.85
N GLY A 89 -0.06 9.90 5.98
CA GLY A 89 -0.49 9.77 4.58
C GLY A 89 -1.97 9.44 4.42
N GLY A 90 -2.52 8.57 5.30
CA GLY A 90 -3.96 8.29 5.34
C GLY A 90 -4.83 9.55 5.54
N ALA A 91 -4.44 10.46 6.43
CA ALA A 91 -5.16 11.72 6.66
C ALA A 91 -4.95 12.72 5.52
N ALA A 92 -3.72 12.84 5.01
CA ALA A 92 -3.41 13.72 3.89
C ALA A 92 -4.16 13.32 2.60
N SER A 93 -4.30 12.02 2.34
CA SER A 93 -5.00 11.50 1.16
C SER A 93 -6.51 11.80 1.15
N SER A 94 -7.08 12.08 2.32
CA SER A 94 -8.50 12.38 2.56
C SER A 94 -8.87 13.85 2.32
N MET A 95 -7.89 14.72 2.04
CA MET A 95 -8.10 16.15 1.78
C MET A 95 -8.16 16.46 0.27
N VAL A 96 -8.80 17.59 -0.08
CA VAL A 96 -8.82 18.12 -1.46
C VAL A 96 -7.45 18.72 -1.78
N ALA A 97 -6.85 18.33 -2.91
CA ALA A 97 -5.54 18.82 -3.34
C ALA A 97 -5.57 20.31 -3.71
N GLY A 98 -4.60 21.09 -3.24
CA GLY A 98 -4.38 22.48 -3.69
C GLY A 98 -4.16 23.53 -2.59
N ASP A 99 -4.28 23.17 -1.31
CA ASP A 99 -4.22 24.11 -0.17
C ASP A 99 -3.14 23.76 0.87
N ASN A 100 -2.10 23.00 0.47
CA ASN A 100 -1.15 22.40 1.40
C ASN A 100 0.03 23.33 1.76
N GLN A 101 0.41 23.33 3.04
CA GLN A 101 1.69 23.85 3.53
C GLN A 101 2.83 22.91 3.12
N ALA A 102 4.03 23.45 2.88
CA ALA A 102 5.20 22.71 2.36
C ALA A 102 5.55 21.43 3.17
N ASP A 103 5.28 21.40 4.47
CA ASP A 103 5.54 20.24 5.33
C ASP A 103 4.65 19.02 5.00
N LEU A 104 3.42 19.25 4.52
CA LEU A 104 2.53 18.17 4.07
C LEU A 104 3.01 17.52 2.77
N ASP A 105 3.73 18.27 1.93
CA ASP A 105 4.25 17.78 0.66
C ASP A 105 5.44 16.82 0.85
N PHE A 106 6.28 16.99 1.88
CA PHE A 106 7.35 16.03 2.20
C PHE A 106 6.80 14.69 2.69
N ASN A 107 5.76 14.72 3.54
CA ASN A 107 5.12 13.48 4.02
C ASN A 107 4.38 12.73 2.91
N ALA A 108 4.07 13.37 1.78
CA ALA A 108 3.47 12.72 0.63
C ALA A 108 4.48 11.96 -0.25
N VAL A 109 5.78 12.16 -0.06
CA VAL A 109 6.82 11.47 -0.83
C VAL A 109 6.99 10.05 -0.32
N GLN A 110 6.72 9.08 -1.19
CA GLN A 110 6.87 7.65 -0.92
C GLN A 110 8.21 7.13 -1.45
N ARG A 111 8.67 6.02 -0.90
CA ARG A 111 9.91 5.35 -1.31
C ARG A 111 9.71 3.84 -1.27
N GLY A 112 9.75 3.21 -2.44
CA GLY A 112 9.70 1.75 -2.57
C GLY A 112 11.08 1.13 -2.83
N ASP A 113 11.23 -0.11 -2.38
CA ASP A 113 12.35 -1.01 -2.58
C ASP A 113 11.85 -2.39 -3.04
N ALA A 114 11.54 -2.52 -4.32
CA ALA A 114 11.01 -3.75 -4.92
C ALA A 114 11.86 -5.00 -4.67
N GLU A 115 13.16 -4.85 -4.40
CA GLU A 115 14.04 -5.99 -4.13
C GLU A 115 13.85 -6.50 -2.69
N MET A 116 13.66 -5.60 -1.72
CA MET A 116 13.24 -5.96 -0.36
C MET A 116 11.91 -6.72 -0.38
N GLU A 117 10.94 -6.22 -1.15
CA GLU A 117 9.64 -6.84 -1.35
C GLU A 117 9.77 -8.25 -1.94
N ASN A 118 10.64 -8.40 -2.95
CA ASN A 118 10.90 -9.71 -3.56
C ASN A 118 11.48 -10.71 -2.56
N ARG A 119 12.39 -10.29 -1.68
CA ARG A 119 12.93 -11.15 -0.61
C ARG A 119 11.85 -11.58 0.38
N ALA A 120 11.00 -10.65 0.82
CA ALA A 120 9.87 -10.98 1.70
C ALA A 120 8.90 -11.96 1.03
N ASN A 121 8.56 -11.72 -0.24
CA ASN A 121 7.73 -12.63 -1.04
C ASN A 121 8.32 -14.04 -1.13
N ARG A 122 9.63 -14.20 -1.32
CA ARG A 122 10.27 -15.52 -1.35
C ARG A 122 10.15 -16.27 -0.03
N VAL A 123 10.21 -15.57 1.11
CA VAL A 123 9.96 -16.19 2.43
C VAL A 123 8.51 -16.63 2.54
N ILE A 124 7.56 -15.76 2.19
CA ILE A 124 6.12 -16.08 2.23
C ILE A 124 5.82 -17.28 1.34
N ARG A 125 6.35 -17.30 0.12
CA ARG A 125 6.23 -18.42 -0.81
C ARG A 125 6.82 -19.71 -0.23
N ALA A 126 7.99 -19.66 0.39
CA ALA A 126 8.59 -20.82 1.04
C ALA A 126 7.71 -21.35 2.19
N CYS A 127 7.09 -20.47 2.97
CA CYS A 127 6.13 -20.84 4.00
C CYS A 127 4.90 -21.54 3.40
N VAL A 128 4.34 -21.01 2.32
CA VAL A 128 3.20 -21.61 1.60
C VAL A 128 3.56 -22.98 1.00
N GLU A 129 4.75 -23.12 0.44
CA GLU A 129 5.22 -24.38 -0.16
C GLU A 129 5.39 -25.53 0.85
N LEU A 130 5.42 -25.23 2.16
CA LEU A 130 5.39 -26.25 3.24
C LEU A 130 4.00 -26.89 3.44
N GLY A 131 2.96 -26.40 2.76
CA GLY A 131 1.61 -26.95 2.83
C GLY A 131 1.01 -26.84 4.23
N GLU A 132 0.73 -27.98 4.86
CA GLU A 132 0.18 -28.05 6.23
C GLU A 132 1.19 -27.54 7.29
N ALA A 133 2.48 -27.59 6.98
CA ALA A 133 3.55 -27.15 7.88
C ALA A 133 3.88 -25.65 7.72
N ASN A 134 2.99 -24.87 7.09
CA ASN A 134 3.14 -23.42 6.96
C ASN A 134 3.20 -22.77 8.37
N PRO A 135 4.31 -22.09 8.73
CA PRO A 135 4.45 -21.50 10.06
C PRO A 135 3.59 -20.25 10.27
N VAL A 136 3.06 -19.66 9.19
CA VAL A 136 2.27 -18.42 9.22
C VAL A 136 0.82 -18.71 9.56
N VAL A 137 0.37 -18.22 10.71
CA VAL A 137 -1.02 -18.31 11.17
C VAL A 137 -1.86 -17.20 10.54
N SER A 138 -1.31 -15.99 10.50
CA SER A 138 -1.93 -14.82 9.92
C SER A 138 -0.85 -13.88 9.39
N ILE A 139 -1.17 -13.16 8.32
CA ILE A 139 -0.31 -12.14 7.72
C ILE A 139 -1.16 -10.93 7.31
N HIS A 140 -0.60 -9.74 7.44
CA HIS A 140 -1.22 -8.49 7.02
C HIS A 140 -0.15 -7.52 6.49
N ASP A 141 -0.46 -6.83 5.40
CA ASP A 141 0.38 -5.78 4.83
C ASP A 141 0.40 -4.54 5.71
N GLN A 142 1.53 -3.81 5.70
CA GLN A 142 1.61 -2.47 6.25
C GLN A 142 1.34 -1.43 5.16
N GLY A 143 0.25 -0.70 5.30
CA GLY A 143 -0.08 0.45 4.46
C GLY A 143 -0.30 1.72 5.27
N ALA A 144 -1.44 2.36 5.05
CA ALA A 144 -1.81 3.61 5.73
C ALA A 144 -1.87 3.44 7.25
N GLY A 145 -1.33 4.42 7.98
CA GLY A 145 -1.20 4.36 9.44
C GLY A 145 -0.07 3.45 9.96
N GLY A 146 0.73 2.87 9.07
CA GLY A 146 2.01 2.22 9.40
C GLY A 146 1.88 1.03 10.34
N SER A 147 2.92 0.82 11.17
CA SER A 147 2.96 -0.21 12.21
C SER A 147 1.74 -0.12 13.12
N GLY A 148 1.28 1.10 13.37
CA GLY A 148 0.17 1.36 14.26
C GLY A 148 -1.13 0.77 13.77
N ASN A 149 -1.42 0.81 12.46
CA ASN A 149 -2.61 0.16 11.94
C ASN A 149 -2.47 -1.36 11.95
N VAL A 150 -1.44 -1.86 11.25
CA VAL A 150 -1.28 -3.29 10.99
C VAL A 150 -1.11 -4.11 12.27
N LEU A 151 -0.42 -3.58 13.30
CA LEU A 151 -0.21 -4.31 14.55
C LEU A 151 -1.44 -4.32 15.45
N LYS A 152 -2.32 -3.33 15.35
CA LYS A 152 -3.62 -3.39 16.04
C LYS A 152 -4.54 -4.42 15.38
N GLU A 153 -4.63 -4.39 14.05
CA GLU A 153 -5.50 -5.28 13.29
C GLU A 153 -5.06 -6.75 13.40
N ILE A 154 -3.76 -7.04 13.29
CA ILE A 154 -3.28 -8.42 13.35
C ILE A 154 -3.36 -9.04 14.76
N THR A 155 -3.44 -8.21 15.80
CA THR A 155 -3.55 -8.69 17.19
C THR A 155 -4.99 -8.80 17.66
N GLU A 156 -5.98 -8.41 16.85
CA GLU A 156 -7.40 -8.58 17.17
C GLU A 156 -7.83 -10.05 17.02
N PRO A 157 -8.64 -10.61 17.95
CA PRO A 157 -9.16 -10.01 19.19
C PRO A 157 -8.25 -10.20 20.41
N GLY A 158 -7.12 -10.92 20.27
CA GLY A 158 -6.29 -11.35 21.40
C GLY A 158 -5.56 -10.23 22.16
N GLY A 159 -5.35 -9.06 21.56
CA GLY A 159 -4.45 -8.06 22.12
C GLY A 159 -2.99 -8.44 21.93
N GLY A 160 -2.06 -7.61 22.39
CA GLY A 160 -0.64 -7.89 22.23
C GLY A 160 0.24 -6.97 23.04
N PHE A 161 1.39 -7.51 23.47
CA PHE A 161 2.47 -6.73 24.05
C PHE A 161 3.57 -6.59 23.01
N ILE A 162 3.85 -5.35 22.62
CA ILE A 162 4.79 -4.97 21.56
C ILE A 162 5.90 -4.15 22.20
N ASP A 163 7.15 -4.60 22.02
CA ASP A 163 8.34 -3.82 22.31
C ASP A 163 8.73 -3.05 21.04
N ILE A 164 8.50 -1.74 21.03
CA ILE A 164 8.75 -0.90 19.85
C ILE A 164 10.23 -0.85 19.48
N ARG A 165 11.13 -1.06 20.46
CA ARG A 165 12.58 -1.03 20.23
C ARG A 165 13.11 -2.27 19.53
N LYS A 166 12.27 -3.30 19.37
CA LYS A 166 12.57 -4.46 18.51
C LYS A 166 12.24 -4.22 17.05
N MET A 167 11.51 -3.16 16.69
CA MET A 167 11.33 -2.81 15.27
C MET A 167 12.68 -2.52 14.62
N LEU A 168 12.89 -3.04 13.42
CA LEU A 168 14.08 -2.73 12.65
C LEU A 168 14.03 -1.25 12.27
N CYS A 169 14.99 -0.46 12.74
CA CYS A 169 15.01 0.99 12.58
C CYS A 169 16.22 1.40 11.73
N GLY A 170 15.94 2.04 10.59
CA GLY A 170 16.93 2.52 9.64
C GLY A 170 17.40 3.94 9.93
N ASP A 171 16.59 4.72 10.65
CA ASP A 171 16.91 6.07 11.12
C ASP A 171 16.73 6.17 12.64
N LYS A 172 17.84 6.12 13.36
CA LYS A 172 17.85 6.15 14.84
C LYS A 172 17.37 7.48 15.44
N THR A 173 17.14 8.51 14.63
CA THR A 173 16.60 9.79 15.11
C THR A 173 15.08 9.81 15.19
N MET A 174 14.41 8.77 14.67
CA MET A 174 12.96 8.65 14.71
C MET A 174 12.44 8.59 16.15
N SER A 175 11.44 9.43 16.43
CA SER A 175 10.64 9.34 17.64
C SER A 175 9.78 8.07 17.65
N LEU A 176 9.26 7.72 18.83
CA LEU A 176 8.33 6.61 18.98
C LEU A 176 7.07 6.78 18.12
N LEU A 177 6.53 8.00 18.06
CA LEU A 177 5.38 8.32 17.21
C LEU A 177 5.69 8.04 15.73
N GLU A 178 6.89 8.37 15.28
CA GLU A 178 7.31 8.10 13.91
C GLU A 178 7.54 6.61 13.66
N LEU A 179 8.16 5.88 14.59
CA LEU A 179 8.30 4.41 14.46
C LEU A 179 6.93 3.70 14.40
N TRP A 180 5.96 4.21 15.16
CA TRP A 180 4.61 3.66 15.20
C TRP A 180 3.78 4.06 13.97
N GLY A 181 3.86 5.31 13.54
CA GLY A 181 2.96 5.89 12.53
C GLY A 181 3.52 6.02 11.11
N ALA A 182 4.82 5.80 10.89
CA ALA A 182 5.41 5.93 9.57
C ALA A 182 4.91 4.83 8.62
N GLU A 183 4.63 5.23 7.38
CA GLU A 183 4.14 4.39 6.29
C GLU A 183 5.33 3.98 5.40
N TYR A 184 6.40 3.48 6.02
CA TYR A 184 7.53 2.91 5.29
C TYR A 184 7.10 1.63 4.55
N GLN A 185 7.68 1.43 3.38
CA GLN A 185 7.27 0.40 2.43
C GLN A 185 7.93 -0.96 2.72
N GLU A 186 7.48 -1.97 1.97
CA GLU A 186 7.97 -3.34 2.00
C GLU A 186 7.96 -3.98 3.37
N ASN A 187 6.81 -3.96 4.04
CA ASN A 187 6.70 -4.53 5.37
C ASN A 187 5.35 -5.21 5.64
N TYR A 188 5.43 -6.31 6.38
CA TYR A 188 4.29 -7.15 6.75
C TYR A 188 4.34 -7.48 8.22
N ALA A 189 3.16 -7.58 8.85
CA ALA A 189 3.02 -8.20 10.17
C ALA A 189 2.57 -9.66 10.01
N LEU A 190 3.10 -10.54 10.85
CA LEU A 190 2.76 -11.96 10.89
C LEU A 190 2.49 -12.42 12.32
N LEU A 191 1.61 -13.40 12.45
CA LEU A 191 1.51 -14.25 13.62
C LEU A 191 2.10 -15.62 13.31
N ILE A 192 3.01 -16.06 14.17
CA ILE A 192 3.57 -17.42 14.14
C ILE A 192 3.53 -18.02 15.55
N ARG A 193 3.46 -19.35 15.64
CA ARG A 193 3.56 -20.03 16.94
C ARG A 193 5.01 -20.01 17.46
N PRO A 194 5.23 -20.02 18.79
CA PRO A 194 6.58 -20.02 19.37
C PRO A 194 7.52 -21.09 18.82
N GLU A 195 7.02 -22.31 18.61
CA GLU A 195 7.74 -23.45 18.06
C GLU A 195 8.16 -23.26 16.59
N SER A 196 7.51 -22.35 15.86
CA SER A 196 7.79 -22.08 14.45
C SER A 196 8.86 -21.01 14.24
N VAL A 197 9.32 -20.34 15.29
CA VAL A 197 10.27 -19.21 15.19
C VAL A 197 11.60 -19.64 14.56
N GLU A 198 12.15 -20.79 14.95
CA GLU A 198 13.44 -21.27 14.40
C GLU A 198 13.34 -21.65 12.91
N LEU A 199 12.21 -22.24 12.52
CA LEU A 199 11.93 -22.53 11.11
C LEU A 199 11.83 -21.24 10.31
N PHE A 200 11.05 -20.26 10.80
CA PHE A 200 10.89 -18.97 10.15
C PHE A 200 12.22 -18.21 10.03
N ASP A 201 13.04 -18.22 11.08
CA ASP A 201 14.39 -17.65 11.07
C ASP A 201 15.27 -18.24 9.96
N THR A 202 15.21 -19.57 9.80
CA THR A 202 15.96 -20.28 8.76
C THR A 202 15.54 -19.84 7.35
N LEU A 203 14.23 -19.69 7.12
CA LEU A 203 13.70 -19.22 5.84
C LEU A 203 14.11 -17.77 5.54
N CYS A 204 13.99 -16.88 6.53
CA CYS A 204 14.40 -15.48 6.41
C CYS A 204 15.90 -15.33 6.10
N LYS A 205 16.76 -16.09 6.80
CA LYS A 205 18.21 -16.10 6.56
C LYS A 205 18.55 -16.58 5.16
N ARG A 206 17.87 -17.63 4.66
CA ARG A 206 18.06 -18.16 3.30
C ARG A 206 17.78 -17.10 2.25
N GLU A 207 16.67 -16.37 2.39
CA GLU A 207 16.24 -15.35 1.42
C GLU A 207 16.82 -13.96 1.69
N LYS A 208 17.63 -13.81 2.74
CA LYS A 208 18.17 -12.52 3.20
C LYS A 208 17.08 -11.48 3.47
N ALA A 209 15.92 -11.94 3.93
CA ALA A 209 14.80 -11.11 4.30
C ALA A 209 14.94 -10.70 5.78
N PRO A 210 15.13 -9.40 6.09
CA PRO A 210 15.15 -8.93 7.47
C PRO A 210 13.80 -9.14 8.13
N TYR A 211 13.82 -9.56 9.39
CA TYR A 211 12.62 -9.70 10.22
C TYR A 211 12.94 -9.42 11.69
N SER A 212 11.90 -9.20 12.50
CA SER A 212 12.02 -9.08 13.94
C SER A 212 10.77 -9.60 14.65
N VAL A 213 10.97 -10.31 15.76
CA VAL A 213 9.91 -10.66 16.70
C VAL A 213 9.69 -9.46 17.62
N VAL A 214 8.68 -8.66 17.32
CA VAL A 214 8.41 -7.39 18.03
C VAL A 214 7.57 -7.58 19.29
N GLY A 215 6.89 -8.71 19.44
CA GLY A 215 5.97 -8.90 20.55
C GLY A 215 5.35 -10.29 20.64
N HIS A 216 4.32 -10.40 21.47
CA HIS A 216 3.50 -11.60 21.60
C HIS A 216 2.04 -11.26 21.91
N ILE A 217 1.14 -12.17 21.57
CA ILE A 217 -0.29 -12.07 21.89
C ILE A 217 -0.50 -12.34 23.38
N THR A 218 -1.23 -11.44 24.04
CA THR A 218 -1.49 -11.49 25.49
C THR A 218 -2.76 -12.26 25.84
N GLY A 219 -3.76 -12.24 24.96
CA GLY A 219 -5.08 -12.86 25.16
C GLY A 219 -6.06 -12.01 25.98
N ASP A 220 -5.71 -10.77 26.34
CA ASP A 220 -6.54 -9.86 27.14
C ASP A 220 -7.28 -8.79 26.32
N GLY A 221 -7.13 -8.80 25.00
CA GLY A 221 -7.79 -7.86 24.09
C GLY A 221 -7.26 -6.43 24.17
N ILE A 222 -6.10 -6.21 24.79
CA ILE A 222 -5.47 -4.91 24.93
C ILE A 222 -4.18 -4.88 24.12
N VAL A 223 -4.00 -3.84 23.30
CA VAL A 223 -2.72 -3.58 22.64
C VAL A 223 -1.87 -2.67 23.51
N ARG A 224 -0.67 -3.14 23.86
CA ARG A 224 0.32 -2.39 24.61
C ARG A 224 1.59 -2.22 23.79
N VAL A 225 1.99 -0.98 23.60
CA VAL A 225 3.29 -0.64 23.01
C VAL A 225 4.17 -0.12 24.14
N TRP A 226 5.22 -0.88 24.44
CA TRP A 226 6.20 -0.60 25.46
C TRP A 226 7.50 -0.12 24.82
N ASP A 227 8.11 0.89 25.43
CA ASP A 227 9.42 1.39 25.08
C ASP A 227 10.47 0.88 26.08
N ALA A 228 11.33 -0.03 25.62
CA ALA A 228 12.40 -0.58 26.44
C ALA A 228 13.49 0.42 26.83
N GLU A 229 13.61 1.55 26.11
CA GLU A 229 14.66 2.55 26.35
C GLU A 229 14.37 3.40 27.60
N ASP A 230 13.11 3.80 27.81
CA ASP A 230 12.69 4.64 28.94
C ASP A 230 11.67 3.97 29.89
N GLY A 231 11.22 2.76 29.55
CA GLY A 231 10.28 1.96 30.34
C GLY A 231 8.82 2.40 30.24
N THR A 232 8.48 3.34 29.35
CA THR A 232 7.12 3.85 29.20
C THR A 232 6.23 2.93 28.35
N THR A 233 4.90 3.09 28.50
CA THR A 233 3.90 2.37 27.69
C THR A 233 2.98 3.39 27.00
N PRO A 234 3.43 4.05 25.92
CA PRO A 234 2.69 5.14 25.27
C PRO A 234 1.39 4.71 24.60
N VAL A 235 1.21 3.42 24.32
CA VAL A 235 -0.07 2.87 23.83
C VAL A 235 -0.51 1.79 24.81
N ASP A 236 -1.69 1.97 25.40
CA ASP A 236 -2.37 0.97 26.23
C ASP A 236 -3.87 1.10 25.97
N LEU A 237 -4.37 0.39 24.95
CA LEU A 237 -5.70 0.59 24.41
C LEU A 237 -6.46 -0.74 24.27
N PRO A 238 -7.70 -0.84 24.78
CA PRO A 238 -8.58 -1.96 24.47
C PRO A 238 -8.94 -1.97 22.98
N LEU A 239 -8.67 -3.09 22.28
CA LEU A 239 -8.87 -3.19 20.83
C LEU A 239 -10.33 -2.95 20.43
N GLU A 240 -11.29 -3.47 21.19
CA GLU A 240 -12.73 -3.28 20.96
C GLU A 240 -13.12 -1.79 20.87
N LYS A 241 -12.46 -0.92 21.62
CA LYS A 241 -12.75 0.53 21.62
C LYS A 241 -12.11 1.26 20.45
N VAL A 242 -10.99 0.74 19.92
CA VAL A 242 -10.20 1.39 18.87
C VAL A 242 -10.61 0.91 17.48
N LEU A 243 -10.92 -0.38 17.35
CA LEU A 243 -11.35 -1.03 16.11
C LEU A 243 -12.87 -1.21 16.04
N GLY A 244 -13.57 -0.86 17.13
CA GLY A 244 -15.02 -0.92 17.22
C GLY A 244 -15.73 -0.12 16.14
N LYS A 245 -16.92 -0.58 15.77
CA LYS A 245 -17.71 0.02 14.69
C LYS A 245 -18.20 1.42 15.07
N MET A 246 -17.74 2.42 14.34
CA MET A 246 -18.34 3.75 14.38
C MET A 246 -19.76 3.73 13.76
N PRO A 247 -20.66 4.65 14.17
CA PRO A 247 -21.95 4.81 13.50
C PRO A 247 -21.77 5.07 12.00
N GLN A 248 -22.54 4.36 11.18
CA GLN A 248 -22.49 4.54 9.73
C GLN A 248 -22.97 5.94 9.33
N LYS A 249 -22.18 6.64 8.52
CA LYS A 249 -22.53 7.96 7.99
C LYS A 249 -23.65 7.85 6.96
N VAL A 250 -24.73 8.62 7.13
CA VAL A 250 -25.83 8.70 6.16
C VAL A 250 -25.57 9.86 5.19
N PHE A 251 -25.44 9.55 3.91
CA PHE A 251 -25.34 10.55 2.85
C PHE A 251 -26.73 10.88 2.31
N LYS A 252 -27.09 12.17 2.33
CA LYS A 252 -28.27 12.71 1.63
C LYS A 252 -27.77 13.39 0.37
N SER A 253 -28.36 13.07 -0.79
CA SER A 253 -27.91 13.61 -2.07
C SER A 253 -29.10 13.87 -2.98
N ASP A 254 -29.08 15.00 -3.66
CA ASP A 254 -30.08 15.39 -4.64
C ASP A 254 -29.57 15.17 -6.06
N ARG A 255 -30.46 14.73 -6.96
CA ARG A 255 -30.12 14.57 -8.37
C ARG A 255 -30.03 15.94 -9.04
N LYS A 256 -28.84 16.31 -9.49
CA LYS A 256 -28.65 17.47 -10.38
C LYS A 256 -28.83 17.05 -11.84
N GLN A 257 -29.62 17.82 -12.59
CA GLN A 257 -29.76 17.62 -14.03
C GLN A 257 -28.54 18.21 -14.75
N SER A 258 -27.90 17.41 -15.61
CA SER A 258 -26.76 17.88 -16.41
C SER A 258 -27.24 18.72 -17.59
N ILE A 259 -26.59 19.86 -17.84
CA ILE A 259 -26.82 20.66 -19.04
C ILE A 259 -26.05 20.02 -20.21
N SER A 260 -26.78 19.43 -21.16
CA SER A 260 -26.23 18.88 -22.41
C SER A 260 -26.50 19.81 -23.58
N ARG A 261 -25.53 19.97 -24.48
CA ARG A 261 -25.73 20.61 -25.79
C ARG A 261 -25.58 19.56 -26.90
N PRO A 262 -26.31 19.67 -28.02
CA PRO A 262 -26.06 18.83 -29.19
C PRO A 262 -24.59 18.93 -29.62
N LEU A 263 -24.03 17.82 -30.09
CA LEU A 263 -22.67 17.80 -30.62
C LEU A 263 -22.60 18.72 -31.84
N GLN A 264 -21.68 19.69 -31.81
CA GLN A 264 -21.41 20.59 -32.92
C GLN A 264 -19.96 20.39 -33.35
N PHE A 265 -19.78 20.06 -34.63
CA PHE A 265 -18.45 19.97 -35.23
C PHE A 265 -17.99 21.34 -35.73
N PRO A 266 -16.69 21.64 -35.69
CA PRO A 266 -16.13 22.77 -36.44
C PRO A 266 -16.52 22.66 -37.92
N ALA A 267 -16.92 23.77 -38.54
CA ALA A 267 -17.43 23.77 -39.92
C ALA A 267 -16.40 23.28 -40.95
N ASP A 268 -15.12 23.38 -40.62
CA ASP A 268 -13.96 23.00 -41.42
C ASP A 268 -13.41 21.59 -41.10
N VAL A 269 -14.04 20.84 -40.19
CA VAL A 269 -13.55 19.51 -39.85
C VAL A 269 -13.80 18.53 -41.01
N THR A 270 -12.75 17.81 -41.39
CA THR A 270 -12.84 16.70 -42.34
C THR A 270 -12.65 15.39 -41.58
N VAL A 271 -13.04 14.27 -42.18
CA VAL A 271 -12.77 12.94 -41.60
C VAL A 271 -11.27 12.76 -41.34
N MET A 272 -10.41 13.20 -42.26
CA MET A 272 -8.96 13.08 -42.12
C MET A 272 -8.41 13.95 -40.99
N SER A 273 -8.90 15.19 -40.83
CA SER A 273 -8.45 16.04 -39.72
C SER A 273 -8.99 15.58 -38.36
N ALA A 274 -10.21 15.04 -38.31
CA ALA A 274 -10.74 14.39 -37.11
C ALA A 274 -9.93 13.14 -36.74
N LEU A 275 -9.59 12.29 -37.71
CA LEU A 275 -8.77 11.09 -37.49
C LEU A 275 -7.39 11.44 -36.95
N ASP A 276 -6.69 12.41 -37.54
CA ASP A 276 -5.39 12.89 -37.04
C ASP A 276 -5.49 13.37 -35.58
N ARG A 277 -6.51 14.15 -35.23
CA ARG A 277 -6.74 14.61 -33.85
C ARG A 277 -7.01 13.45 -32.88
N VAL A 278 -7.85 12.50 -33.28
CA VAL A 278 -8.24 11.35 -32.44
C VAL A 278 -7.04 10.44 -32.18
N LEU A 279 -6.22 10.14 -33.20
CA LEU A 279 -5.05 9.28 -33.04
C LEU A 279 -3.94 9.89 -32.17
N ARG A 280 -3.93 11.22 -31.99
CA ARG A 280 -3.03 11.95 -31.08
C ARG A 280 -3.48 11.94 -29.61
N LEU A 281 -4.74 11.58 -29.33
CA LEU A 281 -5.20 11.49 -27.94
C LEU A 281 -4.46 10.37 -27.22
N SER A 282 -3.91 10.64 -26.03
CA SER A 282 -3.21 9.62 -25.22
C SER A 282 -4.12 8.42 -24.92
N SER A 283 -5.43 8.66 -24.77
CA SER A 283 -6.45 7.63 -24.59
C SER A 283 -6.57 6.67 -25.78
N VAL A 284 -6.25 7.10 -27.01
CA VAL A 284 -6.44 6.33 -28.25
C VAL A 284 -5.12 5.87 -28.86
N GLY A 285 -4.15 6.77 -28.97
CA GLY A 285 -2.86 6.52 -29.62
C GLY A 285 -2.04 5.39 -29.00
N SER A 286 -0.91 5.07 -29.62
CA SER A 286 -0.03 3.97 -29.20
C SER A 286 0.36 4.05 -27.72
N LYS A 287 0.29 2.93 -27.02
CA LYS A 287 0.72 2.78 -25.62
C LYS A 287 2.12 2.19 -25.48
N ARG A 288 2.90 2.13 -26.57
CA ARG A 288 4.26 1.57 -26.56
C ARG A 288 5.17 2.20 -25.52
N PHE A 289 4.97 3.48 -25.23
CA PHE A 289 5.71 4.17 -24.18
C PHE A 289 5.45 3.57 -22.79
N LEU A 290 4.28 2.97 -22.51
CA LEU A 290 3.98 2.26 -21.27
C LEU A 290 4.40 0.78 -21.35
N THR A 291 4.22 0.13 -22.50
CA THR A 291 4.36 -1.33 -22.61
C THR A 291 5.77 -1.82 -22.94
N ASN A 292 6.67 -0.96 -23.43
CA ASN A 292 8.01 -1.39 -23.85
C ASN A 292 9.06 -1.29 -22.73
N LYS A 293 8.73 -0.62 -21.62
CA LYS A 293 9.63 -0.44 -20.47
C LYS A 293 9.38 -1.47 -19.35
N VAL A 294 8.39 -2.34 -19.54
CA VAL A 294 7.95 -3.34 -18.57
C VAL A 294 8.29 -4.75 -19.04
N ASP A 295 8.65 -5.62 -18.12
CA ASP A 295 8.64 -7.06 -18.34
C ASP A 295 7.19 -7.54 -18.53
N ARG A 296 7.00 -8.48 -19.46
CA ARG A 296 5.70 -9.05 -19.84
C ARG A 296 5.74 -10.57 -19.97
N SER A 297 6.80 -11.18 -19.49
CA SER A 297 7.14 -12.59 -19.75
C SER A 297 7.80 -13.27 -18.56
N VAL A 298 8.28 -12.52 -17.57
CA VAL A 298 8.69 -13.07 -16.27
C VAL A 298 7.54 -13.91 -15.71
N THR A 299 7.87 -15.07 -15.14
CA THR A 299 7.01 -16.25 -14.83
C THR A 299 6.88 -17.31 -15.92
N GLY A 300 6.94 -16.96 -17.21
CA GLY A 300 6.81 -17.93 -18.32
C GLY A 300 5.41 -18.52 -18.51
N LEU A 301 4.38 -17.90 -17.91
CA LEU A 301 2.96 -18.26 -18.03
C LEU A 301 2.24 -17.42 -19.08
#